data_AF-A0A8T4NZ48-F1
#
_entry.id   AF-A0A8T4NZ48-F1
#
_cell.length_a   1.000
_cell.length_b   1.000
_cell.length_c   1.000
_cell.angle_alpha   90.00
_cell.angle_beta   90.00
_cell.angle_gamma   90.00
#
_symmetry.space_group_name_H-M   'P 1'
#
loop_
_entity.id
_entity.type
_entity.pdbx_description
1 polymer ?
#
loop_
_entity_poly.entity_id
_entity_poly.type
_entity_poly.pdbx_seq_one_letter_code
_entity_poly.pdbx_strand_id
1 'polypeptide(L)'
;MGRRFEDMFDILDYNELMRLKNDFDSGAVALKRLLEENMKKKLKEHEKACATCSSQLNFYKTNNYTLVFGPDDFKKKASFCGLDCLEYFIIKLKDMKTKPKEDNVSNTDYF
;
A
#
# COMPACT_ATOMS: atom_id res chain seq x y z
N MET A 1 10.51 -8.69 -14.51
CA MET A 1 9.55 -7.56 -14.56
C MET A 1 9.05 -7.23 -15.97
N GLY A 2 9.79 -7.53 -17.06
CA GLY A 2 9.42 -7.14 -18.43
C GLY A 2 8.10 -7.71 -18.99
N ARG A 3 7.76 -8.97 -18.68
CA ARG A 3 6.61 -9.65 -19.29
C ARG A 3 5.26 -8.93 -19.14
N ARG A 4 5.03 -8.22 -18.03
CA ARG A 4 3.73 -7.55 -17.77
C ARG A 4 3.47 -6.35 -18.67
N PHE A 5 4.52 -5.71 -19.19
CA PHE A 5 4.36 -4.56 -20.09
C PHE A 5 4.23 -5.02 -21.55
N GLU A 6 4.90 -6.12 -21.91
CA GLU A 6 4.72 -6.80 -23.20
C GLU A 6 3.26 -7.24 -23.37
N ASP A 7 2.71 -7.94 -22.36
CA ASP A 7 1.29 -8.34 -22.35
C ASP A 7 0.32 -7.16 -22.49
N MET A 8 0.70 -5.96 -22.01
CA MET A 8 -0.13 -4.75 -22.13
C MET A 8 -0.12 -4.20 -23.56
N PHE A 9 1.04 -4.19 -24.22
CA PHE A 9 1.16 -3.69 -25.59
C PHE A 9 0.45 -4.59 -26.59
N ASP A 10 0.41 -5.90 -26.33
CA ASP A 10 -0.27 -6.88 -27.19
C ASP A 10 -1.80 -6.70 -27.25
N ILE A 11 -2.38 -6.02 -26.27
CA ILE A 11 -3.84 -5.78 -26.18
C ILE A 11 -4.25 -4.47 -26.88
N LEU A 12 -3.31 -3.54 -27.11
CA LEU A 12 -3.59 -2.22 -27.67
C LEU A 12 -3.65 -2.26 -29.19
N ASP A 13 -4.59 -1.53 -29.78
CA ASP A 13 -4.64 -1.36 -31.23
C ASP A 13 -3.57 -0.36 -31.73
N TYR A 14 -3.37 -0.29 -33.05
CA TYR A 14 -2.37 0.60 -33.65
C TYR A 14 -2.56 2.07 -33.28
N ASN A 15 -3.80 2.55 -33.22
CA ASN A 15 -4.08 3.95 -32.89
C ASN A 15 -3.80 4.23 -31.41
N GLU A 16 -4.11 3.28 -30.53
CA GLU A 16 -3.81 3.35 -29.10
C GLU A 16 -2.30 3.33 -28.84
N LEU A 17 -1.56 2.45 -29.53
CA LEU A 17 -0.10 2.42 -29.49
C LEU A 17 0.51 3.74 -29.98
N MET A 18 -0.02 4.33 -31.05
CA MET A 18 0.46 5.61 -31.56
C MET A 18 0.18 6.76 -30.59
N ARG A 19 -0.99 6.77 -29.93
CA ARG A 19 -1.32 7.74 -28.87
C ARG A 19 -0.39 7.59 -27.68
N LEU A 20 -0.13 6.35 -27.26
CA LEU A 20 0.77 6.06 -26.15
C LEU A 20 2.20 6.50 -26.46
N LYS A 21 2.69 6.24 -27.68
CA LYS A 21 3.98 6.74 -28.17
C LYS A 21 4.05 8.27 -28.09
N ASN A 22 3.02 8.96 -28.59
CA ASN A 22 2.98 10.42 -28.56
C ASN A 22 2.98 10.97 -27.12
N ASP A 23 2.28 10.30 -26.19
CA ASP A 23 2.33 10.69 -24.77
C ASP A 23 3.74 10.52 -24.20
N PHE A 24 4.42 9.39 -24.48
CA PHE A 24 5.81 9.18 -24.08
C PHE A 24 6.76 10.24 -24.64
N ASP A 25 6.65 10.53 -25.93
CA ASP A 25 7.46 11.56 -26.62
C ASP A 25 7.23 12.95 -26.01
N SER A 26 6.03 13.21 -25.46
CA SER A 26 5.68 14.45 -24.76
C SER A 26 6.05 14.47 -23.26
N GLY A 27 6.73 13.43 -22.75
CA GLY A 27 7.14 13.34 -21.35
C GLY A 27 6.21 12.53 -20.44
N ALA A 28 5.34 11.71 -21.04
CA ALA A 28 4.38 10.80 -20.41
C ALA A 28 3.38 11.50 -19.47
N VAL A 29 2.83 12.65 -19.89
CA VAL A 29 1.98 13.50 -19.05
C VAL A 29 0.67 12.81 -18.69
N ALA A 30 -0.01 12.23 -19.69
CA ALA A 30 -1.28 11.54 -19.47
C ALA A 30 -1.07 10.26 -18.64
N LEU A 31 -0.02 9.50 -18.93
CA LEU A 31 0.30 8.29 -18.18
C LEU A 31 0.66 8.58 -16.72
N LYS A 32 1.45 9.62 -16.45
CA LYS A 32 1.77 10.07 -15.07
C LYS A 32 0.51 10.40 -14.30
N ARG A 33 -0.40 11.18 -14.90
CA ARG A 33 -1.68 11.53 -14.28
C ARG A 33 -2.52 10.29 -13.99
N LEU A 34 -2.64 9.36 -14.95
CA LEU A 34 -3.36 8.09 -14.76
C LEU A 34 -2.75 7.24 -13.64
N LEU A 35 -1.43 7.22 -13.56
CA LEU A 35 -0.71 6.50 -12.51
C LEU A 35 -0.99 7.11 -11.13
N GLU A 36 -0.88 8.44 -10.99
CA GLU A 36 -1.19 9.16 -9.76
C GLU A 36 -2.65 8.98 -9.32
N GLU A 37 -3.60 9.04 -10.26
CA GLU A 37 -5.02 8.82 -9.97
C GLU A 37 -5.27 7.38 -9.49
N ASN A 38 -4.65 6.38 -10.12
CA ASN A 38 -4.75 5.00 -9.68
C ASN A 38 -4.08 4.76 -8.33
N MET A 39 -2.92 5.38 -8.07
CA MET A 39 -2.27 5.34 -6.76
C MET A 39 -3.18 5.96 -5.70
N LYS A 40 -3.82 7.11 -5.98
CA LYS A 40 -4.80 7.73 -5.08
C LYS A 40 -6.02 6.84 -4.84
N LYS A 41 -6.53 6.13 -5.87
CA LYS A 41 -7.64 5.18 -5.72
C LYS A 41 -7.26 4.01 -4.80
N LYS A 42 -6.10 3.38 -5.05
CA LYS A 42 -5.58 2.34 -4.15
C LYS A 42 -5.25 2.86 -2.75
N LEU A 43 -4.86 4.13 -2.64
CA LEU A 43 -4.69 4.79 -1.35
C LEU A 43 -6.04 5.06 -0.65
N LYS A 44 -7.15 5.17 -1.37
CA LYS A 44 -8.50 5.26 -0.78
C LYS A 44 -9.11 3.90 -0.49
N GLU A 45 -8.64 2.83 -1.12
CA GLU A 45 -9.01 1.47 -0.73
C GLU A 45 -8.54 1.23 0.71
N HIS A 46 -9.51 1.05 1.60
CA HIS A 46 -9.28 0.72 2.98
C HIS A 46 -9.09 -0.79 3.14
N GLU A 47 -8.31 -1.20 4.15
CA GLU A 47 -8.10 -2.62 4.41
C GLU A 47 -9.40 -3.27 4.91
N LYS A 48 -9.85 -4.34 4.25
CA LYS A 48 -11.13 -4.99 4.55
C LYS A 48 -11.18 -5.64 5.94
N ALA A 49 -10.07 -5.69 6.67
CA ALA A 49 -9.95 -6.34 7.96
C ALA A 49 -9.30 -5.42 9.00
N CYS A 50 -9.70 -5.57 10.25
CA CYS A 50 -9.10 -4.87 11.38
C CYS A 50 -7.66 -5.37 11.61
N ALA A 51 -6.70 -4.46 11.71
CA ALA A 51 -5.30 -4.77 11.96
C ALA A 51 -5.05 -5.40 13.36
N THR A 52 -5.99 -5.24 14.29
CA THR A 52 -5.86 -5.75 15.66
C THR A 52 -6.57 -7.09 15.86
N CYS A 53 -7.85 -7.19 15.48
CA CYS A 53 -8.69 -8.36 15.76
C CYS A 53 -9.13 -9.14 14.51
N SER A 54 -8.68 -8.72 13.32
CA SER A 54 -8.98 -9.35 12.03
C SER A 54 -10.46 -9.39 11.64
N SER A 55 -11.35 -8.71 12.40
CA SER A 55 -12.76 -8.58 12.03
C SER A 55 -12.92 -7.85 10.70
N GLN A 56 -13.90 -8.24 9.88
CA GLN A 56 -14.22 -7.50 8.66
C GLN A 56 -14.68 -6.07 8.97
N LEU A 57 -14.08 -5.10 8.27
CA LEU A 57 -14.46 -3.69 8.38
C LEU A 57 -15.63 -3.40 7.44
N ASN A 58 -16.70 -2.87 8.01
CA ASN A 58 -17.82 -2.36 7.24
C ASN A 58 -17.70 -0.83 7.14
N PHE A 59 -17.17 -0.35 6.01
CA PHE A 59 -16.92 1.08 5.78
C PHE A 59 -18.16 1.96 5.72
N TYR A 60 -19.36 1.38 5.68
CA TYR A 60 -20.62 2.12 5.80
C TYR A 60 -21.00 2.41 7.27
N LYS A 61 -20.26 1.86 8.24
CA LYS A 61 -20.38 2.21 9.66
C LYS A 61 -19.42 3.35 10.02
N THR A 62 -19.90 4.29 10.83
CA THR A 62 -19.20 5.51 11.27
C THR A 62 -17.99 5.26 12.19
N ASN A 63 -17.82 4.05 12.73
CA ASN A 63 -16.83 3.78 13.79
C ASN A 63 -15.55 3.09 13.29
N ASN A 64 -15.15 3.29 12.03
CA ASN A 64 -13.87 2.76 11.53
C ASN A 64 -12.78 3.82 11.61
N TYR A 65 -11.59 3.42 12.05
CA TYR A 65 -10.41 4.28 12.14
C TYR A 65 -9.33 3.75 11.19
N THR A 66 -8.52 4.64 10.59
CA THR A 66 -7.37 4.23 9.76
C THR A 66 -6.16 5.07 10.13
N LEU A 67 -5.07 4.41 10.47
CA LEU A 67 -3.74 5.02 10.62
C LEU A 67 -2.97 4.86 9.33
N VAL A 68 -2.35 5.94 8.85
CA VAL A 68 -1.40 5.93 7.74
C VAL A 68 -0.05 6.37 8.28
N PHE A 69 1.00 5.57 8.07
CA PHE A 69 2.32 5.81 8.63
C PHE A 69 3.43 5.29 7.73
N GLY A 70 4.62 5.89 7.83
CA GLY A 70 5.76 5.62 6.95
C GLY A 70 6.11 6.84 6.09
N PRO A 71 7.27 6.82 5.41
CA PRO A 71 7.68 7.88 4.49
C PRO A 71 6.73 7.95 3.28
N ASP A 72 6.77 9.06 2.54
CA ASP A 72 5.79 9.32 1.48
C ASP A 72 5.72 8.22 0.42
N ASP A 73 6.86 7.60 0.10
CA ASP A 73 6.98 6.51 -0.87
C ASP A 73 6.60 5.12 -0.31
N PHE A 74 6.53 4.96 1.02
CA PHE A 74 6.25 3.68 1.68
C PHE A 74 5.19 3.80 2.77
N LYS A 75 4.09 4.49 2.45
CA LYS A 75 2.94 4.59 3.36
C LYS A 75 2.33 3.21 3.58
N LYS A 76 2.37 2.75 4.83
CA LYS A 76 1.59 1.63 5.33
C LYS A 76 0.28 2.14 5.90
N LYS A 77 -0.74 1.29 5.88
CA LYS A 77 -2.04 1.56 6.50
C LYS A 77 -2.34 0.46 7.50
N ALA A 78 -3.09 0.83 8.53
CA ALA A 78 -3.73 -0.11 9.43
C ALA A 78 -5.15 0.42 9.69
N SER A 79 -6.16 -0.39 9.40
CA SER A 79 -7.56 -0.03 9.65
C SER A 79 -8.10 -0.77 10.88
N PHE A 80 -9.00 -0.14 11.63
CA PHE A 80 -9.52 -0.65 12.91
C PHE A 80 -11.04 -0.54 12.97
N CYS A 81 -11.69 -1.55 13.55
CA CYS A 81 -13.14 -1.63 13.66
C CYS A 81 -13.74 -0.74 14.77
N GLY A 82 -12.89 -0.14 15.61
CA GLY A 82 -13.30 0.68 16.74
C GLY A 82 -12.12 1.30 17.47
N LEU A 83 -12.42 2.19 18.42
CA LEU A 83 -11.44 2.93 19.20
C LEU A 83 -10.55 1.99 20.03
N ASP A 84 -11.14 0.98 20.68
CA ASP A 84 -10.42 0.04 21.54
C ASP A 84 -9.34 -0.73 20.77
N CYS A 85 -9.64 -1.13 19.53
CA CYS A 85 -8.68 -1.82 18.66
C CYS A 85 -7.53 -0.90 18.23
N LEU A 86 -7.82 0.37 18.00
CA LEU A 86 -6.81 1.39 17.71
C LEU A 86 -5.94 1.66 18.96
N GLU A 87 -6.55 1.81 20.13
CA GLU A 87 -5.84 2.05 21.39
C GLU A 87 -4.89 0.90 21.72
N TYR A 88 -5.39 -0.34 21.67
CA TYR A 88 -4.57 -1.53 21.87
C TYR A 88 -3.36 -1.56 20.93
N PHE A 89 -3.57 -1.25 19.66
CA PHE A 89 -2.50 -1.19 18.67
C PHE A 89 -1.46 -0.12 19.01
N ILE A 90 -1.88 1.08 19.41
CA ILE A 90 -0.98 2.17 19.83
C ILE A 90 -0.17 1.77 21.07
N ILE A 91 -0.79 1.12 22.06
CA ILE A 91 -0.10 0.63 23.25
C ILE A 91 0.99 -0.37 22.85
N LYS A 92 0.67 -1.37 22.01
CA LYS A 92 1.67 -2.34 21.53
C LYS A 92 2.79 -1.70 20.73
N LEU A 93 2.49 -0.69 19.91
CA LEU A 93 3.52 0.08 19.21
C LEU A 93 4.47 0.82 20.16
N LYS A 94 3.95 1.36 21.28
CA LYS A 94 4.79 2.00 22.30
C LYS A 94 5.69 0.99 23.00
N ASP A 95 5.13 -0.18 23.37
CA ASP A 95 5.89 -1.27 24.00
C ASP A 95 7.05 -1.78 23.11
N MET A 96 6.83 -1.83 21.79
CA MET A 96 7.87 -2.22 20.83
C MET A 96 9.00 -1.20 20.71
N LYS A 97 8.74 0.08 21.00
CA LYS A 97 9.79 1.13 20.95
C LYS A 97 10.62 1.18 22.22
N THR A 98 10.06 0.80 23.36
CA THR A 98 10.73 0.88 24.67
C THR A 98 11.55 -0.37 24.99
N LYS A 99 11.28 -1.52 24.36
CA LYS A 99 12.16 -2.69 24.45
C LYS A 99 13.36 -2.52 23.51
N PRO A 100 14.61 -2.57 23.99
CA PRO A 100 15.76 -2.68 23.11
C PRO A 100 15.61 -3.96 22.28
N LYS A 101 15.92 -3.87 20.99
CA LYS A 101 16.06 -5.05 20.14
C LYS A 101 17.17 -5.90 20.74
N GLU A 102 16.82 -7.01 21.38
CA GLU A 102 17.75 -8.14 21.49
C GLU A 102 17.89 -8.69 20.07
N ASP A 103 18.92 -8.21 19.37
CA ASP A 103 19.35 -8.77 18.10
C ASP A 103 19.73 -10.24 18.36
N ASN A 104 18.80 -11.16 18.07
CA ASN A 104 19.12 -12.57 17.96
C ASN A 104 19.93 -12.77 16.67
N VAL A 105 21.23 -12.46 16.75
CA VAL A 105 22.24 -12.98 15.83
C VAL A 105 22.28 -14.49 16.08
N SER A 106 21.47 -15.23 15.32
CA SER A 106 21.71 -16.66 15.14
C SER A 106 22.93 -16.80 14.24
N ASN A 107 24.11 -16.76 14.86
CA ASN A 107 25.30 -17.41 14.32
C ASN A 107 24.97 -18.89 14.18
N THR A 108 24.65 -19.34 12.97
CA THR A 108 24.88 -20.73 12.59
C THR A 108 26.28 -20.80 12.01
N ASP A 109 27.26 -20.92 12.91
CA ASP A 109 28.60 -21.38 12.58
C ASP A 109 28.55 -22.85 12.13
N TYR A 110 29.28 -23.12 11.05
CA TYR A 110 29.83 -24.39 10.55
C TYR A 110 29.51 -25.68 11.32
N PHE A 111 28.92 -26.65 10.60
CA PHE A 111 29.47 -28.02 10.45
C PHE A 111 29.04 -28.60 9.09
#